data_AF-A0A176FGL1-F1
#
_entry.id   AF-A0A176FGL1-F1
#
_cell.length_a   1.000
_cell.length_b   1.000
_cell.length_c   1.000
_cell.angle_alpha   90.00
_cell.angle_beta   90.00
_cell.angle_gamma   90.00
#
_symmetry.space_group_name_H-M   'P 1'
#
loop_
_entity.id
_entity.type
_entity.pdbx_description
1 polymer ?
#
loop_
_entity_poly.entity_id
_entity_poly.type
_entity_poly.pdbx_seq_one_letter_code
_entity_poly.pdbx_strand_id
1 'polypeptide(L)'
;MAETSGHCLCGAVQVTVTGLSDEISACHCDLCSRWGGGIQMGIEAPADGVTVTGPVKTHRSSRLAERAWCDTCGSAVWFRYVEDRDEGYLQLCPGLFENAGGARLTR
;
A
#
# COMPACT_ATOMS: atom_id res chain seq x y z
N MET A 1 13.45 15.68 2.88
CA MET A 1 12.06 15.16 2.93
C MET A 1 11.98 14.24 4.13
N ALA A 2 10.89 14.26 4.89
CA ALA A 2 10.75 13.37 6.03
C ALA A 2 10.54 11.93 5.53
N GLU A 3 11.27 10.99 6.12
CA GLU A 3 11.16 9.56 5.84
C GLU A 3 10.15 8.94 6.81
N THR A 4 9.26 8.10 6.30
CA THR A 4 8.26 7.37 7.12
C THR A 4 8.55 5.87 7.03
N SER A 5 8.57 5.20 8.18
CA SER A 5 8.76 3.75 8.26
C SER A 5 7.48 3.06 8.72
N GLY A 6 7.29 1.83 8.24
CA GLY A 6 6.15 0.99 8.55
C GLY A 6 6.49 -0.49 8.44
N HIS A 7 5.58 -1.34 8.90
CA HIS A 7 5.74 -2.78 8.87
C HIS A 7 4.40 -3.51 8.81
N CYS A 8 4.40 -4.74 8.31
CA CYS A 8 3.23 -5.60 8.39
C CYS A 8 2.93 -6.06 9.84
N LEU A 9 1.80 -6.73 10.04
CA LEU A 9 1.36 -7.21 11.36
C LEU A 9 2.43 -8.03 12.11
N CYS A 10 3.12 -8.94 11.42
CA CYS A 10 4.17 -9.75 12.05
C CYS A 10 5.58 -9.11 12.04
N GLY A 11 5.74 -7.92 11.47
CA GLY A 11 7.03 -7.23 11.34
C GLY A 11 8.01 -7.79 10.29
N ALA A 12 7.68 -8.89 9.61
CA ALA A 12 8.57 -9.52 8.63
C ALA A 12 8.77 -8.68 7.36
N VAL A 13 7.74 -7.95 6.92
CA VAL A 13 7.83 -6.96 5.85
C VAL A 13 8.01 -5.59 6.49
N GLN A 14 9.06 -4.88 6.06
CA GLN A 14 9.35 -3.50 6.46
C GLN A 14 9.33 -2.58 5.26
N VAL A 15 8.74 -1.41 5.42
CA VAL A 15 8.54 -0.41 4.37
C VAL A 15 9.15 0.91 4.83
N THR A 16 9.92 1.54 3.96
CA THR A 16 10.45 2.90 4.14
C THR A 16 10.00 3.74 2.96
N VAL A 17 9.51 4.95 3.24
CA VAL A 17 8.88 5.82 2.24
C VAL A 17 9.39 7.25 2.37
N THR A 18 9.75 7.85 1.24
CA THR A 18 9.88 9.29 1.09
C THR A 18 8.74 9.82 0.22
N GLY A 19 8.11 10.92 0.65
CA GLY A 19 6.97 11.50 -0.08
C GLY A 19 5.63 10.76 0.11
N LEU A 20 5.40 10.18 1.30
CA LEU A 20 4.09 9.62 1.66
C LEU A 20 3.04 10.75 1.73
N SER A 21 1.90 10.57 1.05
CA SER A 21 0.80 11.54 1.08
C SER A 21 0.18 11.69 2.48
N ASP A 22 -0.39 12.85 2.76
CA ASP A 22 -1.16 13.12 3.98
C ASP A 22 -2.66 12.82 3.82
N GLU A 23 -3.06 12.24 2.69
CA GLU A 23 -4.44 11.83 2.40
C GLU A 23 -4.57 10.31 2.24
N ILE A 24 -5.66 9.78 2.78
CA ILE A 24 -6.06 8.38 2.63
C ILE A 24 -7.18 8.30 1.58
N SER A 25 -6.97 7.48 0.56
CA SER A 25 -8.01 7.09 -0.40
C SER A 25 -8.77 5.86 0.10
N ALA A 26 -10.05 5.74 -0.27
CA ALA A 26 -10.89 4.59 0.06
C ALA A 26 -11.57 4.02 -1.19
N CYS A 27 -11.49 2.70 -1.36
CA CYS A 27 -12.06 1.99 -2.50
C CYS A 27 -12.91 0.80 -2.04
N HIS A 28 -14.10 0.67 -2.63
CA HIS A 28 -15.07 -0.39 -2.31
C HIS A 28 -15.41 -1.28 -3.51
N CYS A 29 -14.56 -1.29 -4.56
CA CYS A 29 -14.79 -2.18 -5.70
C CYS A 29 -14.56 -3.64 -5.30
N ASP A 30 -15.19 -4.58 -6.02
CA ASP A 30 -15.12 -6.01 -5.71
C ASP A 30 -13.70 -6.55 -5.51
N LEU A 31 -12.74 -6.09 -6.32
CA LEU A 31 -11.34 -6.53 -6.19
C LEU A 31 -10.68 -5.99 -4.91
N CYS A 32 -10.97 -4.74 -4.55
CA CYS A 32 -10.49 -4.13 -3.32
C CYS A 32 -11.14 -4.78 -2.09
N SER A 33 -12.45 -5.05 -2.16
CA SER A 33 -13.16 -5.71 -1.08
C SER A 33 -12.78 -7.17 -0.88
N ARG A 34 -12.50 -7.91 -1.96
CA ARG A 34 -11.95 -9.28 -1.86
C ARG A 34 -10.54 -9.31 -1.27
N TRP A 35 -9.73 -8.29 -1.55
CA TRP A 35 -8.35 -8.23 -1.06
C TRP A 35 -8.26 -7.77 0.40
N GLY A 36 -8.94 -6.67 0.75
CA GLY A 36 -8.89 -6.07 2.08
C GLY A 36 -9.95 -6.61 3.06
N GLY A 37 -10.91 -7.43 2.60
CA GLY A 37 -12.03 -7.91 3.41
C GLY A 37 -13.10 -6.84 3.70
N GLY A 38 -13.10 -5.72 2.99
CA GLY A 38 -14.01 -4.59 3.24
C GLY A 38 -13.74 -3.37 2.34
N ILE A 39 -13.79 -2.17 2.89
CA ILE A 39 -13.28 -0.98 2.20
C ILE A 39 -11.75 -1.05 2.26
N GLN A 40 -11.11 -1.05 1.10
CA GLN A 40 -9.65 -0.96 1.06
C GLN A 40 -9.22 0.49 1.09
N MET A 41 -8.21 0.79 1.90
CA MET A 41 -7.63 2.12 2.00
C MET A 41 -6.20 2.13 1.48
N GLY A 42 -5.78 3.28 0.93
CA GLY A 42 -4.44 3.48 0.38
C GLY A 42 -3.91 4.87 0.68
N ILE A 43 -2.60 4.98 0.83
CA ILE A 43 -1.85 6.24 0.90
C ILE A 43 -0.90 6.25 -0.27
N GLU A 44 -0.96 7.29 -1.09
CA GLU A 44 -0.11 7.41 -2.26
C GLU A 44 1.34 7.74 -1.88
N ALA A 45 2.28 7.13 -2.60
CA ALA A 45 3.70 7.49 -2.56
C ALA A 45 4.34 7.29 -3.94
N PRO A 46 5.32 8.12 -4.33
CA PRO A 46 6.14 7.87 -5.52
C PRO A 46 6.85 6.53 -5.41
N ALA A 47 6.80 5.70 -6.44
CA ALA A 47 7.35 4.35 -6.42
C ALA A 47 8.87 4.33 -6.21
N ASP A 48 9.58 5.34 -6.71
CA ASP A 48 11.02 5.54 -6.50
C ASP A 48 11.38 6.00 -5.08
N GLY A 49 10.40 6.53 -4.35
CA GLY A 49 10.49 6.89 -2.95
C GLY A 49 10.21 5.75 -1.98
N VAL A 50 9.82 4.56 -2.46
CA VAL A 50 9.44 3.42 -1.61
C VAL A 50 10.47 2.31 -1.67
N THR A 51 10.92 1.88 -0.49
CA THR A 51 11.75 0.68 -0.31
C THR A 51 10.98 -0.33 0.53
N VAL A 52 10.93 -1.59 0.08
CA VAL A 52 10.33 -2.69 0.84
C VAL A 52 11.30 -3.85 0.98
N THR A 53 11.40 -4.39 2.18
CA THR A 53 12.19 -5.59 2.49
C THR A 53 11.30 -6.66 3.14
N GLY A 54 11.74 -7.92 3.08
CA GLY A 54 11.02 -9.05 3.64
C GLY A 54 10.18 -9.86 2.63
N PRO A 55 9.39 -10.83 3.10
CA PRO A 55 8.69 -11.79 2.25
C PRO A 55 7.39 -11.20 1.70
N VAL A 56 7.49 -10.44 0.61
CA VAL A 56 6.33 -9.91 -0.13
C VAL A 56 5.96 -10.84 -1.28
N LYS A 57 4.68 -11.16 -1.41
CA LYS A 57 4.11 -11.75 -2.64
C LYS A 57 3.23 -10.75 -3.35
N THR A 58 3.20 -10.86 -4.68
CA THR A 58 2.33 -10.06 -5.53
C THR A 58 1.39 -10.93 -6.35
N HIS A 59 0.25 -10.34 -6.73
CA HIS A 59 -0.70 -10.91 -7.67
C HIS A 59 -1.15 -9.84 -8.64
N ARG A 60 -0.97 -10.12 -9.94
CA ARG A 60 -1.56 -9.31 -11.02
C ARG A 60 -3.07 -9.55 -11.06
N SER A 61 -3.75 -8.82 -10.20
CA SER A 61 -5.18 -8.90 -9.92
C SER A 61 -6.10 -8.42 -11.04
N SER A 62 -5.56 -7.66 -12.00
CA SER A 62 -6.23 -7.31 -13.25
C SER A 62 -5.17 -7.00 -14.30
N ARG A 63 -5.60 -6.70 -15.53
CA ARG A 63 -4.68 -6.18 -16.56
C ARG A 63 -3.95 -4.93 -16.07
N LEU A 64 -4.65 -4.06 -15.34
CA LEU A 64 -4.17 -2.73 -14.98
C LEU A 64 -3.47 -2.69 -13.61
N ALA A 65 -3.71 -3.66 -12.72
CA ALA A 65 -3.28 -3.53 -11.32
C ALA A 65 -2.65 -4.79 -10.72
N GLU A 66 -1.62 -4.57 -9.91
CA GLU A 66 -0.99 -5.55 -9.05
C GLU A 66 -1.27 -5.22 -7.57
N ARG A 67 -1.47 -6.27 -6.76
CA ARG A 67 -1.66 -6.18 -5.30
C ARG A 67 -0.59 -7.00 -4.60
N ALA A 68 -0.11 -6.52 -3.46
CA ALA A 68 0.97 -7.13 -2.71
C ALA A 68 0.60 -7.35 -1.24
N TRP A 69 1.07 -8.45 -0.67
CA TRP A 69 0.85 -8.79 0.74
C TRP A 69 2.08 -9.45 1.36
N CYS A 70 2.16 -9.42 2.69
CA CYS A 70 3.14 -10.19 3.44
C CYS A 70 2.81 -11.68 3.36
N ASP A 71 3.73 -12.49 2.85
CA ASP A 71 3.53 -13.94 2.71
C ASP A 71 3.47 -14.68 4.05
N THR A 72 3.89 -14.04 5.14
CA THR A 72 3.90 -14.63 6.49
C THR A 72 2.60 -14.40 7.25
N CYS A 73 2.06 -13.18 7.24
CA CYS A 73 0.87 -12.82 8.04
C CYS A 73 -0.35 -12.39 7.22
N GLY A 74 -0.23 -12.28 5.89
CA GLY A 74 -1.32 -11.88 5.01
C GLY A 74 -1.65 -10.39 5.01
N SER A 75 -0.96 -9.54 5.79
CA SER A 75 -1.18 -8.09 5.74
C SER A 75 -1.00 -7.56 4.32
N ALA A 76 -1.99 -6.80 3.86
CA ALA A 76 -1.90 -6.01 2.65
C ALA A 76 -0.76 -4.99 2.77
N VAL A 77 0.06 -4.86 1.72
CA VAL A 77 1.21 -3.94 1.69
C VAL A 77 0.96 -2.79 0.72
N TRP A 78 0.75 -3.10 -0.56
CA TRP A 78 0.45 -2.07 -1.57
C TRP A 78 -0.47 -2.59 -2.66
N PHE A 79 -1.07 -1.67 -3.39
CA PHE A 79 -1.48 -1.91 -4.77
C PHE A 79 -0.84 -0.87 -5.69
N ARG A 80 -0.69 -1.20 -6.97
CA ARG A 80 -0.19 -0.28 -7.99
C ARG A 80 -0.80 -0.56 -9.34
N TYR A 81 -0.82 0.46 -10.19
CA TYR A 81 -1.08 0.29 -11.61
C TYR A 81 0.19 -0.23 -12.33
N VAL A 82 0.02 -1.04 -13.37
CA VAL A 82 1.12 -1.72 -14.11
C VAL A 82 1.07 -1.49 -15.63
N GLU A 83 0.01 -0.87 -16.16
CA GLU A 83 -0.13 -0.52 -17.58
C GLU A 83 -0.92 0.82 -17.73
N ASP A 84 -0.61 1.83 -16.92
CA ASP A 84 -1.36 3.11 -16.89
C ASP A 84 -0.46 4.32 -16.58
N ARG A 85 -0.99 5.54 -16.76
CA ARG A 85 -0.28 6.82 -16.51
C ARG A 85 0.18 6.98 -15.06
N ASP A 86 -0.40 6.22 -14.14
CA ASP A 86 -0.09 6.25 -12.71
C ASP A 86 0.88 5.12 -12.27
N GLU A 87 1.58 4.47 -13.21
CA GLU A 87 2.63 3.47 -12.91
C GLU A 87 3.74 3.97 -11.97
N GLY A 88 3.93 5.29 -11.91
CA GLY A 88 4.93 5.94 -11.06
C GLY A 88 4.58 5.95 -9.56
N TYR A 89 3.43 5.42 -9.15
CA TYR A 89 2.95 5.51 -7.76
C TYR A 89 2.58 4.15 -7.18
N LEU A 90 2.82 4.03 -5.87
CA LEU A 90 2.28 2.96 -5.03
C LEU A 90 1.18 3.52 -4.14
N GLN A 91 0.16 2.71 -3.92
CA GLN A 91 -0.88 2.96 -2.94
C GLN A 91 -0.65 2.01 -1.76
N LEU A 92 0.02 2.51 -0.74
CA LEU A 92 0.44 1.75 0.44
C LEU A 92 -0.71 1.61 1.42
N CYS A 93 -0.87 0.44 2.03
CA CYS A 93 -1.94 0.24 3.00
C CYS A 93 -1.66 1.03 4.29
N PRO A 94 -2.60 1.87 4.78
CA PRO A 94 -2.38 2.70 5.97
C PRO A 94 -1.94 1.94 7.21
N GLY A 95 -2.43 0.71 7.38
CA GLY A 95 -2.13 -0.15 8.52
C GLY A 95 -0.67 -0.62 8.60
N LEU A 96 0.16 -0.32 7.59
CA LEU A 96 1.61 -0.50 7.69
C LEU A 96 2.25 0.52 8.62
N PHE A 97 1.66 1.69 8.78
CA PHE A 97 2.26 2.83 9.46
C PHE A 97 1.56 3.10 10.78
N GLU A 98 2.34 3.43 11.80
CA GLU A 98 1.81 3.93 13.07
C GLU A 98 0.96 5.19 12.79
N ASN A 99 -0.27 5.20 13.29
CA ASN A 99 -1.25 6.26 13.03
C ASN A 99 -1.38 6.63 11.53
N ALA A 100 -1.28 5.65 10.62
CA ALA A 100 -1.34 5.86 9.17
C ALA A 100 -0.30 6.85 8.63
N GLY A 101 0.84 7.02 9.30
CA GLY A 101 1.84 8.02 8.92
C GLY A 101 1.37 9.47 9.10
N GLY A 102 0.30 9.69 9.87
CA GLY A 102 -0.34 11.00 10.02
C GLY A 102 -1.32 11.35 8.91
N ALA A 103 -1.51 10.48 7.91
CA ALA A 103 -2.46 10.70 6.83
C ALA A 103 -3.91 10.69 7.32
N ARG A 104 -4.76 11.44 6.62
CA ARG A 104 -6.15 11.68 7.01
C ARG A 104 -7.10 11.09 5.98
N LEU A 105 -8.12 10.39 6.45
CA LEU A 105 -9.27 10.03 5.63
C LEU A 105 -10.14 11.28 5.46
N THR A 106 -10.03 11.91 4.30
CA THR A 106 -10.83 13.08 3.92
C THR A 106 -12.12 12.62 3.23
N ARG A 107 -13.13 13.49 3.23
CA ARG A 107 -14.51 13.18 2.83
C ARG A 107 -14.70 13.21 1.32
#